data_AF-A0AAV5S8T8-F1
#
_entry.id   AF-A0AAV5S8T8-F1
#
_cell.length_a   1.000
_cell.length_b   1.000
_cell.length_c   1.000
_cell.angle_alpha   90.00
_cell.angle_beta   90.00
_cell.angle_gamma   90.00
#
_symmetry.space_group_name_H-M   'P 1'
#
loop_
_entity.id
_entity.type
_entity.pdbx_description
1 polymer ?
#
loop_
_entity_poly.entity_id
_entity_poly.type
_entity_poly.pdbx_seq_one_letter_code
_entity_poly.pdbx_strand_id
1 'polypeptide(L)'
;MSLRPVVVGVCGGVAAGKRLFTRSLLSRLRSRGCTVEEVEMVTANMFKENRMDCLLLRGMTLFTDQPRNYFDLKIFLDVDADIRLCRILSSTTTFDDMRRQLTRYQSLTRPYHVQSVLKQRTLADLCFNGSFQEKDVDSASRRILQLMKDGKERPEEEPDDDDYTRSL
;
A
#
# COMPACT_ATOMS: atom_id res chain seq x y z
N MET A 1 26.22 4.18 12.86
CA MET A 1 24.75 4.35 12.94
C MET A 1 24.09 3.25 12.13
N SER A 2 23.11 2.54 12.70
CA SER A 2 22.28 1.60 11.93
C SER A 2 21.18 2.37 11.23
N LEU A 3 21.15 2.30 9.90
CA LEU A 3 20.05 2.81 9.10
C LEU A 3 18.77 2.03 9.42
N ARG A 4 17.63 2.72 9.41
CA ARG A 4 16.32 2.07 9.53
C ARG A 4 15.82 1.59 8.17
N PRO A 5 14.90 0.60 8.13
CA PRO A 5 14.22 0.23 6.89
C PRO A 5 13.50 1.43 6.26
N VAL A 6 13.46 1.45 4.93
CA VAL A 6 12.55 2.31 4.17
C VAL A 6 11.14 1.75 4.31
N VAL A 7 10.18 2.59 4.72
CA VAL A 7 8.79 2.15 4.89
C VAL A 7 7.94 2.69 3.76
N VAL A 8 7.30 1.78 3.02
CA VAL A 8 6.54 2.09 1.80
C VAL A 8 5.10 1.64 1.98
N GLY A 9 4.16 2.56 1.78
CA GLY A 9 2.73 2.24 1.81
C GLY A 9 2.14 2.18 0.41
N VAL A 10 1.33 1.15 0.13
CA VAL A 10 0.60 0.98 -1.13
C VAL A 10 -0.90 1.00 -0.86
N CYS A 11 -1.56 2.09 -1.27
CA CYS A 11 -3.00 2.33 -1.14
C CYS A 11 -3.75 2.22 -2.47
N GLY A 12 -5.09 2.14 -2.36
CA GLY A 12 -6.00 2.08 -3.51
C GLY A 12 -7.30 1.37 -3.17
N GLY A 13 -8.30 1.46 -4.03
CA GLY A 13 -9.60 0.82 -3.85
C GLY A 13 -9.54 -0.73 -3.81
N VAL A 14 -10.66 -1.35 -3.42
CA VAL A 14 -10.87 -2.80 -3.62
C VAL A 14 -10.70 -3.13 -5.10
N ALA A 15 -9.96 -4.21 -5.40
CA ALA A 15 -9.62 -4.64 -6.76
C ALA A 15 -8.78 -3.65 -7.59
N ALA A 16 -8.13 -2.65 -6.97
CA ALA A 16 -7.16 -1.77 -7.65
C ALA A 16 -5.88 -2.49 -8.11
N GLY A 17 -5.62 -3.71 -7.61
CA GLY A 17 -4.43 -4.49 -7.97
C GLY A 17 -3.27 -4.41 -6.97
N LYS A 18 -3.50 -3.82 -5.78
CA LYS A 18 -2.49 -3.66 -4.73
C LYS A 18 -1.67 -4.92 -4.44
N ARG A 19 -2.34 -6.08 -4.25
CA ARG A 19 -1.65 -7.37 -3.97
C ARG A 19 -0.70 -7.77 -5.09
N LEU A 20 -1.11 -7.60 -6.34
CA LEU A 20 -0.27 -7.92 -7.50
C LEU A 20 0.89 -6.94 -7.62
N PHE A 21 0.62 -5.64 -7.46
CA PHE A 21 1.64 -4.60 -7.49
C PHE A 21 2.70 -4.82 -6.40
N THR A 22 2.29 -5.01 -5.14
CA THR A 22 3.22 -5.29 -4.03
C THR A 22 4.03 -6.56 -4.29
N ARG A 23 3.42 -7.63 -4.82
CA ARG A 23 4.14 -8.86 -5.18
C ARG A 23 5.20 -8.62 -6.27
N SER A 24 4.85 -7.88 -7.33
CA SER A 24 5.80 -7.52 -8.38
C SER A 24 6.95 -6.66 -7.84
N LEU A 25 6.64 -5.71 -6.96
CA LEU A 25 7.62 -4.84 -6.33
C LEU A 25 8.57 -5.60 -5.41
N LEU A 26 8.05 -6.51 -4.57
CA LEU A 26 8.84 -7.42 -3.75
C LEU A 26 9.80 -8.25 -4.60
N SER A 27 9.30 -8.90 -5.65
CA SER A 27 10.12 -9.69 -6.58
C SER A 27 11.24 -8.85 -7.18
N ARG A 28 10.92 -7.61 -7.58
CA ARG A 28 11.90 -6.71 -8.22
C ARG A 28 12.98 -6.20 -7.28
N LEU A 29 12.63 -5.90 -6.03
CA LEU A 29 13.59 -5.45 -5.03
C LEU A 29 14.49 -6.61 -4.59
N ARG A 30 13.92 -7.80 -4.38
CA ARG A 30 14.70 -9.01 -4.06
C ARG A 30 15.67 -9.41 -5.17
N SER A 31 15.27 -9.28 -6.44
CA SER A 31 16.18 -9.55 -7.57
C SER A 31 17.35 -8.56 -7.66
N ARG A 32 17.29 -7.44 -6.93
CA ARG A 32 18.37 -6.46 -6.79
C ARG A 32 19.17 -6.62 -5.49
N GLY A 33 18.95 -7.71 -4.76
CA GLY A 33 19.67 -8.04 -3.53
C GLY A 33 19.11 -7.39 -2.27
N CYS A 34 17.97 -6.69 -2.34
CA CYS A 34 17.35 -6.05 -1.18
C CYS A 34 16.59 -7.07 -0.31
N THR A 35 16.77 -6.98 0.99
CA THR A 35 15.96 -7.64 2.01
C THR A 35 14.67 -6.84 2.21
N VAL A 36 13.55 -7.40 1.75
CA VAL A 36 12.25 -6.72 1.77
C VAL A 36 11.13 -7.64 2.19
N GLU A 37 10.19 -7.09 2.96
CA GLU A 37 9.06 -7.83 3.53
C GLU A 37 7.75 -7.04 3.39
N GLU A 38 6.65 -7.74 3.15
CA GLU A 38 5.30 -7.16 3.28
C GLU A 38 4.82 -7.41 4.72
N VAL A 39 4.51 -6.33 5.43
CA VAL A 39 4.02 -6.36 6.82
C VAL A 39 2.61 -5.80 6.90
N GLU A 40 1.84 -6.28 7.87
CA GLU A 40 0.48 -5.79 8.12
C GLU A 40 0.47 -4.48 8.90
N MET A 41 1.44 -4.30 9.78
CA MET A 41 1.62 -3.12 10.63
C MET A 41 3.10 -2.85 10.86
N VAL A 42 3.41 -1.63 11.30
CA VAL A 42 4.76 -1.21 11.68
C VAL A 42 4.77 -0.96 13.18
N THR A 43 5.73 -1.56 13.88
CA THR A 43 5.91 -1.38 15.33
C THR A 43 7.26 -0.74 15.62
N ALA A 44 7.41 -0.15 16.82
CA ALA A 44 8.68 0.44 17.26
C ALA A 44 9.85 -0.56 17.18
N ASN A 45 9.61 -1.83 17.52
CA ASN A 45 10.63 -2.88 17.47
C ASN A 45 11.15 -3.16 16.05
N MET A 46 10.31 -2.95 15.01
CA MET A 46 10.75 -3.08 13.62
C MET A 46 11.76 -2.00 13.22
N PHE A 47 11.87 -0.89 13.94
CA PHE A 47 12.95 0.08 13.70
C PHE A 47 14.22 -0.22 14.52
N LYS A 48 14.07 -0.91 15.66
CA LYS A 48 15.17 -1.21 16.58
C LYS A 48 15.97 -2.44 16.14
N GLU A 49 15.28 -3.51 15.78
CA GLU A 49 15.86 -4.85 15.62
C GLU A 49 15.82 -5.36 14.17
N ASN A 50 14.99 -4.76 13.32
CA ASN A 50 14.82 -5.25 11.95
C ASN A 50 16.03 -4.91 11.07
N ARG A 51 16.52 -5.92 10.35
CA ARG A 51 17.62 -5.80 9.39
C ARG A 51 17.14 -5.70 7.93
N MET A 52 15.84 -5.50 7.70
CA MET A 52 15.30 -5.31 6.36
C MET A 52 15.73 -3.96 5.79
N ASP A 53 15.95 -3.93 4.48
CA ASP A 53 16.15 -2.69 3.71
C ASP A 53 14.81 -1.97 3.48
N CYS A 54 13.71 -2.71 3.33
CA CYS A 54 12.36 -2.16 3.09
C CYS A 54 11.26 -2.93 3.80
N LEU A 55 10.30 -2.18 4.36
CA LEU A 55 9.00 -2.69 4.78
C LEU A 55 7.92 -2.17 3.83
N LEU A 56 7.08 -3.06 3.33
CA LEU A 56 5.96 -2.75 2.45
C LEU A 56 4.64 -2.98 3.18
N LEU A 57 3.79 -1.97 3.20
CA LEU A 57 2.45 -2.06 3.78
C LEU A 57 1.42 -1.91 2.68
N ARG A 58 0.35 -2.70 2.77
CA ARG A 58 -0.73 -2.67 1.79
C ARG A 58 -2.07 -2.47 2.48
N GLY A 59 -2.81 -1.45 2.09
CA GLY A 59 -4.10 -1.16 2.69
C GLY A 59 -5.02 -0.35 1.79
N MET A 60 -6.24 -0.09 2.25
CA MET A 60 -7.14 0.87 1.61
C MET A 60 -6.98 2.28 2.22
N THR A 61 -6.57 2.34 3.49
CA THR A 61 -6.56 3.55 4.29
C THR A 61 -5.30 3.70 5.14
N LEU A 62 -4.12 3.63 4.52
CA LEU A 62 -2.85 3.74 5.25
C LEU A 62 -2.42 5.19 5.51
N PHE A 63 -2.92 6.15 4.73
CA PHE A 63 -2.41 7.54 4.75
C PHE A 63 -3.33 8.49 5.53
N THR A 64 -4.44 7.98 6.06
CA THR A 64 -5.35 8.68 6.96
C THR A 64 -4.94 8.33 8.39
N ASP A 65 -4.66 9.36 9.18
CA ASP A 65 -4.30 9.33 10.62
C ASP A 65 -2.80 9.26 10.98
N GLN A 66 -2.47 9.82 12.15
CA GLN A 66 -1.11 9.90 12.66
C GLN A 66 -0.62 8.52 13.12
N PRO A 67 0.70 8.26 13.08
CA PRO A 67 1.72 9.14 12.53
C PRO A 67 1.97 8.82 11.04
N ARG A 68 1.39 9.59 10.11
CA ARG A 68 1.72 9.61 8.66
C ARG A 68 3.23 9.72 8.36
N ASN A 69 4.03 10.05 9.37
CA ASN A 69 5.44 10.37 9.31
C ASN A 69 6.36 9.15 9.20
N TYR A 70 5.88 7.92 9.42
CA TYR A 70 6.75 6.74 9.25
C TYR A 70 6.92 6.31 7.79
N PHE A 71 5.98 6.64 6.89
CA PHE A 71 6.12 6.30 5.46
C PHE A 71 7.12 7.21 4.74
N ASP A 72 8.16 6.60 4.19
CA ASP A 72 9.14 7.23 3.30
C ASP A 72 8.65 7.37 1.87
N LEU A 73 7.72 6.50 1.46
CA LEU A 73 7.08 6.55 0.16
C LEU A 73 5.63 6.10 0.24
N LYS A 74 4.72 6.94 -0.25
CA LYS A 74 3.29 6.67 -0.33
C LYS A 74 2.89 6.47 -1.79
N ILE A 75 2.44 5.26 -2.13
CA ILE A 75 2.00 4.89 -3.48
C ILE A 75 0.48 4.73 -3.49
N PHE A 76 -0.19 5.31 -4.47
CA PHE A 76 -1.62 5.13 -4.70
C PHE A 76 -1.90 4.54 -6.08
N LEU A 77 -2.69 3.45 -6.12
CA LEU A 77 -3.17 2.86 -7.36
C LEU A 77 -4.57 3.42 -7.67
N ASP A 78 -4.63 4.40 -8.57
CA ASP A 78 -5.85 5.09 -8.98
C ASP A 78 -6.47 4.37 -10.18
N VAL A 79 -7.27 3.35 -9.88
CA VAL A 79 -7.96 2.56 -10.90
C VAL A 79 -9.43 2.93 -10.94
N ASP A 80 -9.93 3.17 -12.14
CA ASP A 80 -11.32 3.52 -12.37
C ASP A 80 -12.29 2.49 -11.78
N ALA A 81 -13.44 3.01 -11.35
CA ALA A 81 -14.42 2.28 -10.58
C ALA A 81 -15.03 1.10 -11.35
N ASP A 82 -15.19 1.25 -12.66
CA ASP A 82 -15.66 0.25 -13.61
C ASP A 82 -14.64 -0.89 -13.80
N ILE A 83 -13.37 -0.58 -14.03
CA ILE A 83 -12.29 -1.58 -14.14
C ILE A 83 -12.22 -2.40 -12.84
N ARG A 84 -12.31 -1.74 -11.67
CA ARG A 84 -12.33 -2.43 -10.38
C ARG A 84 -13.58 -3.30 -10.22
N LEU A 85 -14.75 -2.80 -10.62
CA LEU A 85 -15.98 -3.58 -10.58
C LEU A 85 -15.91 -4.80 -11.49
N CYS A 86 -15.42 -4.65 -12.73
CA CYS A 86 -15.18 -5.77 -13.64
C CYS A 86 -14.34 -6.85 -12.98
N ARG A 87 -13.20 -6.49 -12.35
CA ARG A 87 -12.34 -7.44 -11.63
C ARG A 87 -13.03 -8.15 -10.47
N ILE A 88 -13.87 -7.43 -9.72
CA ILE A 88 -14.67 -8.02 -8.63
C ILE A 88 -15.62 -9.07 -9.22
N LEU A 89 -16.35 -8.71 -10.26
CA LEU A 89 -17.33 -9.60 -10.89
C LEU A 89 -16.67 -10.77 -11.64
N SER A 90 -15.46 -10.60 -12.19
CA SER A 90 -14.70 -11.68 -12.84
C SER A 90 -14.33 -12.82 -11.90
N SER A 91 -14.35 -12.62 -10.58
CA SER A 91 -14.12 -13.69 -9.59
C SER A 91 -15.39 -14.44 -9.19
N THR A 92 -16.56 -14.01 -9.65
CA THR A 92 -17.85 -14.63 -9.30
C THR A 92 -18.11 -15.86 -10.17
N THR A 93 -18.71 -16.89 -9.58
CA THR A 93 -18.97 -18.17 -10.27
C THR A 93 -20.45 -18.46 -10.47
N THR A 94 -21.33 -17.75 -9.77
CA THR A 94 -22.79 -17.91 -9.86
C THR A 94 -23.49 -16.57 -9.96
N PHE A 95 -24.72 -16.58 -10.49
CA PHE A 95 -25.54 -15.37 -10.59
C PHE A 95 -25.86 -14.76 -9.20
N ASP A 96 -26.13 -15.59 -8.19
CA ASP A 96 -26.42 -15.10 -6.84
C ASP A 96 -25.19 -14.48 -6.16
N ASP A 97 -23.99 -15.03 -6.37
CA ASP A 97 -22.75 -14.39 -5.93
C ASP A 97 -22.53 -13.06 -6.63
N MET A 98 -22.73 -13.01 -7.95
CA MET A 98 -22.65 -11.76 -8.71
C MET A 98 -23.61 -10.70 -8.17
N ARG A 99 -24.88 -11.05 -7.91
CA ARG A 99 -25.86 -10.13 -7.30
C ARG A 99 -25.40 -9.66 -5.93
N ARG A 100 -24.91 -10.55 -5.07
CA ARG A 100 -24.40 -10.19 -3.74
C ARG A 100 -23.20 -9.23 -3.82
N GLN A 101 -22.24 -9.49 -4.71
CA GLN A 101 -21.10 -8.60 -4.91
C GLN A 101 -21.53 -7.24 -5.43
N LEU A 102 -22.49 -7.19 -6.37
CA LEU A 102 -23.01 -5.94 -6.90
C LEU A 102 -23.73 -5.13 -5.83
N THR A 103 -24.58 -5.77 -5.03
CA THR A 103 -25.26 -5.13 -3.88
C THR A 103 -24.23 -4.56 -2.90
N ARG A 104 -23.22 -5.35 -2.50
CA ARG A 104 -22.14 -4.89 -1.61
C ARG A 104 -21.35 -3.74 -2.22
N TYR A 105 -21.08 -3.78 -3.52
CA TYR A 105 -20.35 -2.73 -4.19
C TYR A 105 -21.10 -1.39 -4.12
N GLN A 106 -22.40 -1.42 -4.41
CA GLN A 106 -23.26 -0.24 -4.40
C GLN A 106 -23.47 0.31 -2.98
N SER A 107 -23.75 -0.55 -2.00
CA SER A 107 -24.11 -0.12 -0.65
C SER A 107 -22.90 0.20 0.25
N LEU A 108 -21.75 -0.44 0.04
CA LEU A 108 -20.59 -0.33 0.93
C LEU A 108 -19.30 0.07 0.20
N THR A 109 -18.87 -0.71 -0.80
CA THR A 109 -17.52 -0.53 -1.37
C THR A 109 -17.33 0.80 -2.08
N ARG A 110 -18.28 1.22 -2.91
CA ARG A 110 -18.20 2.49 -3.64
C ARG A 110 -18.35 3.70 -2.70
N PRO A 111 -19.36 3.75 -1.79
CA PRO A 111 -19.46 4.83 -0.81
C PRO A 111 -18.18 5.00 0.02
N TYR A 112 -17.66 3.92 0.61
CA TYR A 112 -16.43 3.98 1.41
C TYR A 112 -15.21 4.40 0.58
N HIS A 113 -15.11 3.93 -0.67
CA HIS A 113 -14.03 4.35 -1.56
C HIS A 113 -14.04 5.87 -1.78
N VAL A 114 -15.20 6.46 -2.08
CA VAL A 114 -15.31 7.92 -2.30
C VAL A 114 -15.08 8.70 -1.01
N GLN A 115 -15.61 8.21 0.12
CA GLN A 115 -15.57 8.93 1.39
C GLN A 115 -14.21 8.87 2.09
N SER A 116 -13.44 7.80 1.91
CA SER A 116 -12.20 7.55 2.69
C SER A 116 -10.98 7.24 1.81
N VAL A 117 -11.10 6.30 0.87
CA VAL A 117 -9.95 5.79 0.10
C VAL A 117 -9.45 6.81 -0.92
N LEU A 118 -10.34 7.38 -1.73
CA LEU A 118 -9.98 8.29 -2.83
C LEU A 118 -9.31 9.58 -2.33
N LYS A 119 -9.69 10.06 -1.14
CA LYS A 119 -9.10 11.26 -0.52
C LYS A 119 -7.59 11.13 -0.31
N GLN A 120 -7.10 9.91 -0.08
CA GLN A 120 -5.68 9.62 0.14
C GLN A 120 -4.82 9.74 -1.12
N ARG A 121 -5.42 9.80 -2.31
CA ARG A 121 -4.69 10.03 -3.56
C ARG A 121 -3.84 11.30 -3.50
N THR A 122 -4.37 12.34 -2.86
CA THR A 122 -3.68 13.65 -2.71
C THR A 122 -2.48 13.59 -1.76
N LEU A 123 -2.38 12.55 -0.94
CA LEU A 123 -1.29 12.34 0.00
C LEU A 123 -0.18 11.45 -0.57
N ALA A 124 -0.34 10.94 -1.80
CA ALA A 124 0.58 10.00 -2.40
C ALA A 124 1.76 10.73 -3.07
N ASP A 125 2.96 10.21 -2.85
CA ASP A 125 4.18 10.65 -3.54
C ASP A 125 4.20 10.12 -5.00
N LEU A 126 3.65 8.92 -5.21
CA LEU A 126 3.48 8.31 -6.52
C LEU A 126 2.03 7.86 -6.71
N CYS A 127 1.44 8.23 -7.84
CA CYS A 127 0.11 7.79 -8.24
C CYS A 127 0.16 7.14 -9.62
N PHE A 128 -0.37 5.91 -9.73
CA PHE A 128 -0.45 5.18 -11.00
C PHE A 128 -1.90 5.05 -11.42
N ASN A 129 -2.21 5.59 -12.59
CA ASN A 129 -3.58 5.65 -13.12
C ASN A 129 -3.88 4.41 -13.97
N GLY A 130 -5.07 3.84 -13.79
CA GLY A 130 -5.51 2.65 -14.49
C GLY A 130 -4.78 1.38 -14.06
N SER A 131 -4.85 0.33 -14.89
CA SER A 131 -4.11 -0.91 -14.61
C SER A 131 -2.61 -0.66 -14.68
N PHE A 132 -1.90 -0.84 -13.56
CA PHE A 132 -0.46 -0.67 -13.52
C PHE A 132 0.24 -1.55 -14.58
N GLN A 133 1.36 -1.05 -15.09
CA GLN A 133 2.22 -1.69 -16.07
C GLN A 133 3.60 -1.96 -15.44
N GLU A 134 4.44 -2.75 -16.12
CA GLU A 134 5.80 -3.01 -15.63
C GLU A 134 6.59 -1.71 -15.39
N LYS A 135 6.46 -0.71 -16.26
CA LYS A 135 7.11 0.61 -16.08
C LYS A 135 6.76 1.31 -14.76
N ASP A 136 5.58 1.04 -14.19
CA ASP A 136 5.13 1.62 -12.93
C ASP A 136 5.83 0.93 -11.75
N VAL A 137 5.95 -0.40 -11.81
CA VAL A 137 6.75 -1.19 -10.86
C VAL A 137 8.22 -0.77 -10.93
N ASP A 138 8.77 -0.57 -12.13
CA ASP A 138 10.13 -0.07 -12.35
C ASP A 138 10.35 1.30 -11.71
N SER A 139 9.39 2.21 -11.87
CA SER A 139 9.43 3.56 -11.32
C SER A 139 9.42 3.53 -9.79
N ALA A 140 8.48 2.79 -9.20
CA ALA A 140 8.40 2.61 -7.75
C ALA A 140 9.68 1.95 -7.20
N SER A 141 10.17 0.89 -7.83
CA SER A 141 11.40 0.21 -7.42
C SER A 141 12.61 1.14 -7.46
N ARG A 142 12.77 1.95 -8.52
CA ARG A 142 13.86 2.95 -8.60
C ARG A 142 13.76 3.98 -7.48
N ARG A 143 12.55 4.47 -7.17
CA ARG A 143 12.36 5.43 -6.08
C ARG A 143 12.73 4.85 -4.72
N ILE A 144 12.34 3.60 -4.45
CA ILE A 144 12.67 2.91 -3.19
C ILE A 144 14.18 2.71 -3.04
N LEU A 145 14.86 2.26 -4.11
CA LEU A 145 16.31 2.09 -4.08
C LEU A 145 17.06 3.41 -3.86
N GLN A 146 16.53 4.52 -4.38
CA GLN A 146 17.09 5.84 -4.11
C GLN A 146 16.96 6.18 -2.63
N LEU A 147 15.76 5.99 -2.04
CA LEU A 147 15.53 6.24 -0.61
C LEU A 147 16.43 5.38 0.29
N MET A 148 16.70 4.13 -0.09
CA MET A 148 17.64 3.26 0.62
C MET A 148 19.07 3.81 0.61
N LYS A 149 19.52 4.36 -0.53
CA LYS A 149 20.86 4.94 -0.69
C LYS A 149 21.02 6.26 0.05
N ASP A 150 19.98 7.08 0.03
CA ASP A 150 19.99 8.40 0.67
C ASP A 150 20.15 8.26 2.20
N GLY A 151 19.68 7.14 2.76
CA GLY A 151 19.78 6.83 4.19
C GLY A 151 18.91 7.76 5.03
N LYS A 152 18.15 7.20 5.98
CA LYS A 152 17.51 8.00 7.02
C LYS A 152 17.94 7.51 8.39
N GLU A 153 18.25 8.46 9.25
CA GLU A 153 18.43 8.22 10.67
C GLU A 153 17.09 7.74 11.28
N ARG A 154 17.18 7.01 12.39
CA ARG A 154 15.99 6.52 13.11
C ARG A 154 15.18 7.74 13.57
N PRO A 155 13.84 7.75 13.42
CA PRO A 155 13.02 8.82 13.96
C PRO A 155 13.24 8.92 15.48
N GLU A 156 13.30 10.14 16.00
CA GLU A 156 13.46 10.39 17.44
C GLU A 156 12.20 10.00 18.24
N GLU A 157 11.02 10.04 17.60
CA GLU A 157 9.73 9.65 18.20
C GLU A 157 9.32 8.24 17.79
N GLU A 158 9.06 7.40 18.79
CA GLU A 158 8.60 6.02 18.62
C GLU A 158 7.13 6.02 18.15
N PRO A 159 6.74 5.12 17.22
CA PRO A 159 5.32 4.87 16.98
C PRO A 159 4.72 4.27 18.25
N ASP A 160 3.72 4.94 18.81
CA ASP A 160 3.01 4.50 20.01
C ASP A 160 2.32 3.15 19.72
N ASP A 161 2.52 2.16 20.60
CA ASP A 161 2.03 0.79 20.39
C ASP A 161 0.48 0.71 20.43
N ASP A 162 -0.19 1.74 20.96
CA ASP A 162 -1.63 1.79 21.23
C ASP A 162 -2.50 2.38 20.10
N ASP A 163 -1.92 2.92 19.02
CA ASP A 163 -2.69 3.68 18.01
C ASP A 163 -3.30 2.81 16.88
N TYR A 164 -3.05 1.50 16.89
CA TYR A 164 -3.41 0.59 15.78
C TYR A 164 -4.71 -0.20 15.96
N THR A 165 -5.36 -0.13 17.13
CA THR A 165 -6.52 -0.97 17.48
C THR A 165 -7.88 -0.35 17.15
N ARG A 166 -7.94 0.85 16.57
CA ARG A 166 -9.21 1.48 16.16
C ARG A 166 -9.36 1.54 14.65
N SER A 167 -9.62 0.38 14.06
CA SER A 167 -10.24 0.28 12.74
C SER A 167 -11.25 -0.87 12.78
N LEU A 168 -12.48 -0.53 13.14
CA LEU A 168 -13.67 -1.37 12.97
C LEU A 168 -13.86 -1.78 11.50
#